data_AF-A0A0K2H0Y3-F1
#
_entry.id   AF-A0A0K2H0Y3-F1
#
_cell.length_a   1.000
_cell.length_b   1.000
_cell.length_c   1.000
_cell.angle_alpha   90.00
_cell.angle_beta   90.00
_cell.angle_gamma   90.00
#
_symmetry.space_group_name_H-M   'P 1'
#
loop_
_entity.id
_entity.type
_entity.pdbx_description
1 polymer ?
#
loop_
_entity_poly.entity_id
_entity_poly.type
_entity_poly.pdbx_seq_one_letter_code
_entity_poly.pdbx_strand_id
1 'polypeptide(L)'
;MEILRVFNNNVVLAKDFAGEKIVTGRGIGFKARPGQPIDPKKVVRVFVPADGRDPDHLAELLAGIPLSHIKLMTDAVAAAGLSEAASQSPTLLMALADHIGFAIQRASKGQTVEYPLLAEVSQLYSDEYRQARAMLAFVNDHLRRHEIVELPEAEAVALTLHLVNAGFSTGDLSFTYTMTGVLQQLIAVIENDYGIRLSSETVSVGRFITHLRYLFVRIAQHEQLEEQYSAIGQAIRDSDPEAYQCAQRIAAVIELRLGASLTEDEISYLTLHVSRIVQGMAVSPTAAKQGPAADSGGKSACAPSVVGSTGIDSKPYRKDSHMITRTATIGSSVGLHARPASLFTAAAAEYDYDIVISLDDEEADAASILEVMTLGAKHGDVVTLSCEDDAAAGALDELAAMLERDLDAE
;
A
#
# COMPACT_ATOMS: atom_id res chain seq x y z
N MET A 1 6.73 11.64 28.58
CA MET A 1 6.95 11.75 27.12
C MET A 1 7.83 12.97 26.88
N GLU A 2 8.93 12.79 26.17
CA GLU A 2 9.85 13.86 25.76
C GLU A 2 9.74 14.10 24.27
N ILE A 3 9.81 15.36 23.85
CA ILE A 3 9.70 15.74 22.43
C ILE A 3 10.98 15.33 21.71
N LEU A 4 10.84 14.53 20.64
CA LEU A 4 11.94 14.23 19.72
C LEU A 4 12.00 15.26 18.60
N ARG A 5 10.85 15.60 18.01
CA ARG A 5 10.75 16.50 16.86
C ARG A 5 9.45 17.30 16.89
N VAL A 6 9.49 18.52 16.39
CA VAL A 6 8.34 19.41 16.28
C VAL A 6 8.02 19.60 14.80
N PHE A 7 6.79 19.25 14.39
CA PHE A 7 6.35 19.39 12.99
C PHE A 7 5.62 20.70 12.79
N ASN A 8 4.70 21.02 13.70
CA ASN A 8 4.02 22.30 13.72
C ASN A 8 3.59 22.65 15.16
N ASN A 9 2.81 23.73 15.32
CA ASN A 9 2.32 24.16 16.64
C ASN A 9 1.46 23.11 17.36
N ASN A 10 0.90 22.14 16.65
CA ASN A 10 -0.11 21.21 17.15
C ASN A 10 0.28 19.72 17.05
N VAL A 11 1.42 19.39 16.43
CA VAL A 11 1.88 18.02 16.22
C VAL A 11 3.37 17.91 16.54
N VAL A 12 3.72 16.95 17.39
CA VAL A 12 5.09 16.62 17.77
C VAL A 12 5.29 15.11 17.75
N LEU A 13 6.50 14.66 17.38
CA LEU A 13 6.95 13.31 17.66
C LEU A 13 7.61 13.31 19.03
N ALA A 14 7.25 12.34 19.85
CA ALA A 14 7.71 12.20 21.22
C ALA A 14 8.13 10.77 21.51
N LYS A 15 8.89 10.58 22.59
CA LYS A 15 9.28 9.27 23.07
C LYS A 15 8.92 9.10 24.54
N ASP A 16 8.48 7.90 24.89
CA ASP A 16 8.43 7.45 26.28
C ASP A 16 9.04 6.04 26.41
N PHE A 17 8.88 5.43 27.58
CA PHE A 17 9.42 4.11 27.88
C PHE A 17 8.88 3.01 26.96
N ALA A 18 7.73 3.20 26.32
CA ALA A 18 7.10 2.24 25.43
C ALA A 18 7.47 2.46 23.95
N GLY A 19 8.22 3.50 23.61
CA GLY A 19 8.65 3.79 22.23
C GLY A 19 8.29 5.20 21.76
N GLU A 20 8.36 5.39 20.45
CA GLU A 20 8.02 6.64 19.78
C GLU A 20 6.50 6.79 19.64
N LYS A 21 6.01 8.02 19.77
CA LYS A 21 4.59 8.37 19.79
C LYS A 21 4.38 9.70 19.11
N ILE A 22 3.37 9.78 18.26
CA ILE A 22 2.96 11.05 17.63
C ILE A 22 1.90 11.66 18.53
N VAL A 23 2.13 12.89 18.98
CA VAL A 23 1.25 13.57 19.92
C VAL A 23 0.66 14.79 19.26
N THR A 24 -0.67 14.84 19.24
CA THR A 24 -1.44 15.99 18.74
C THR A 24 -2.07 16.72 19.89
N GLY A 25 -2.08 18.05 19.84
CA GLY A 25 -2.50 18.86 20.97
C GLY A 25 -2.51 20.36 20.69
N ARG A 26 -3.32 21.12 21.42
CA ARG A 26 -3.42 22.56 21.20
C ARG A 26 -2.14 23.26 21.65
N GLY A 27 -1.36 23.80 20.71
CA GLY A 27 -0.13 24.53 21.02
C GLY A 27 0.94 23.66 21.70
N ILE A 28 0.95 22.35 21.39
CA ILE A 28 1.90 21.37 21.95
C ILE A 28 3.31 21.55 21.39
N GLY A 29 3.43 21.97 20.13
CA GLY A 29 4.70 22.31 19.48
C GLY A 29 5.06 23.80 19.54
N PHE A 30 4.15 24.66 20.03
CA PHE A 30 4.38 26.11 20.04
C PHE A 30 5.51 26.49 21.02
N LYS A 31 6.61 27.01 20.47
CA LYS A 31 7.87 27.31 21.19
C LYS A 31 8.49 26.09 21.89
N ALA A 32 8.07 24.89 21.53
CA ALA A 32 8.64 23.66 22.03
C ALA A 32 9.99 23.38 21.37
N ARG A 33 10.86 22.64 22.07
CA ARG A 33 12.15 22.19 21.53
C ARG A 33 12.33 20.68 21.78
N PRO A 34 13.08 19.98 20.92
CA PRO A 34 13.53 18.62 21.21
C PRO A 34 14.16 18.50 22.60
N GLY A 35 13.88 17.41 23.30
CA GLY A 35 14.29 17.15 24.69
C GLY A 35 13.39 17.77 25.76
N GLN A 36 12.37 18.55 25.40
CA GLN A 36 11.44 19.10 26.40
C GLN A 36 10.34 18.09 26.77
N PRO A 37 9.88 18.08 28.03
CA PRO A 37 8.73 17.28 28.43
C PRO A 37 7.43 17.83 27.84
N ILE A 38 6.52 16.93 27.46
CA ILE A 38 5.18 17.31 26.99
C ILE A 38 4.28 17.64 28.18
N ASP A 39 3.53 18.74 28.07
CA ASP A 39 2.43 19.07 28.98
C ASP A 39 1.19 18.19 28.67
N PRO A 40 0.80 17.26 29.57
CA PRO A 40 -0.33 16.36 29.35
C PRO A 40 -1.65 17.10 29.12
N LYS A 41 -1.81 18.33 29.65
CA LYS A 41 -3.06 19.11 29.50
C LYS A 41 -3.29 19.61 28.08
N LYS A 42 -2.24 19.69 27.27
CA LYS A 42 -2.33 20.12 25.87
C LYS A 42 -2.65 18.97 24.93
N VAL A 43 -2.50 17.73 25.39
CA VAL A 43 -2.67 16.53 24.56
C VAL A 43 -4.15 16.35 24.23
N VAL A 44 -4.44 16.27 22.94
CA VAL A 44 -5.75 15.89 22.40
C VAL A 44 -5.75 14.40 22.08
N ARG A 45 -4.69 13.91 21.45
CA ARG A 45 -4.57 12.51 21.05
C ARG A 45 -3.11 12.07 20.99
N VAL A 46 -2.86 10.83 21.37
CA VAL A 46 -1.56 10.14 21.23
C VAL A 46 -1.74 8.99 20.25
N PHE A 47 -0.86 8.90 19.27
CA PHE A 47 -0.79 7.80 18.32
C PHE A 47 0.50 7.03 18.54
N VAL A 48 0.39 5.71 18.54
CA VAL A 48 1.55 4.81 18.55
C VAL A 48 1.76 4.35 17.11
N PRO A 49 2.94 4.58 16.51
CA PRO A 49 3.28 4.01 15.21
C PRO A 49 3.17 2.48 15.30
N ALA A 50 2.50 1.86 14.33
CA ALA A 50 2.50 0.41 14.19
C ALA A 50 3.83 -0.05 13.56
N ASP A 51 4.26 -1.27 13.87
CA ASP A 51 5.51 -1.84 13.36
C ASP A 51 5.57 -1.75 11.81
N GLY A 52 6.69 -1.23 11.30
CA GLY A 52 6.98 -1.10 9.86
C GLY A 52 6.56 0.21 9.19
N ARG A 53 5.94 1.17 9.90
CA ARG A 53 5.63 2.50 9.34
C ARG A 53 6.51 3.59 9.92
N ASP A 54 7.05 4.44 9.06
CA ASP A 54 7.85 5.60 9.46
C ASP A 54 7.03 6.60 10.31
N PRO A 55 7.37 6.77 11.60
CA PRO A 55 6.70 7.72 12.48
C PRO A 55 6.82 9.18 12.01
N ASP A 56 7.91 9.54 11.34
CA ASP A 56 8.14 10.89 10.84
C ASP A 56 7.14 11.21 9.72
N HIS A 57 7.02 10.33 8.71
CA HIS A 57 6.06 10.51 7.63
C HIS A 57 4.60 10.58 8.13
N LEU A 58 4.22 9.73 9.08
CA LEU A 58 2.86 9.78 9.65
C LEU A 58 2.61 11.08 10.43
N ALA A 59 3.62 11.61 11.11
CA ALA A 59 3.53 12.89 11.80
C ALA A 59 3.42 14.08 10.83
N GLU A 60 4.07 14.03 9.67
CA GLU A 60 3.93 15.02 8.60
C GLU A 60 2.51 15.05 8.03
N LEU A 61 1.94 13.89 7.72
CA LEU A 61 0.55 13.80 7.24
C LEU A 61 -0.44 14.38 8.25
N LEU A 62 -0.27 14.04 9.53
CA LEU A 62 -1.09 14.61 10.61
C LEU A 62 -0.88 16.12 10.79
N ALA A 63 0.31 16.63 10.52
CA ALA A 63 0.60 18.06 10.58
C ALA A 63 -0.14 18.87 9.49
N GLY A 64 -0.52 18.23 8.38
CA GLY A 64 -1.33 18.82 7.32
C GLY A 64 -2.81 19.01 7.69
N ILE A 65 -3.31 18.31 8.73
CA ILE A 65 -4.73 18.31 9.09
C ILE A 65 -5.00 19.33 10.23
N PRO A 66 -6.02 20.19 10.10
CA PRO A 66 -6.42 21.08 11.18
C PRO A 66 -6.76 20.32 12.47
N LEU A 67 -6.20 20.74 13.60
CA LEU A 67 -6.42 20.10 14.90
C LEU A 67 -7.92 20.06 15.30
N SER A 68 -8.70 21.04 14.85
CA SER A 68 -10.16 21.07 15.01
C SER A 68 -10.82 19.85 14.37
N HIS A 69 -10.37 19.43 13.18
CA HIS A 69 -10.93 18.28 12.46
C HIS A 69 -10.52 16.96 13.12
N ILE A 70 -9.25 16.83 13.54
CA ILE A 70 -8.77 15.65 14.29
C ILE A 70 -9.60 15.46 15.57
N LYS A 71 -9.81 16.55 16.31
CA LYS A 71 -10.63 16.51 17.52
C LYS A 71 -12.09 16.16 17.21
N LEU A 72 -12.68 16.81 16.21
CA LEU A 72 -14.06 16.57 15.81
C LEU A 72 -14.29 15.09 15.46
N MET A 73 -13.40 14.50 14.67
CA MET A 73 -13.52 13.10 14.30
C MET A 73 -13.19 12.14 15.43
N THR A 74 -12.30 12.52 16.35
CA THR A 74 -12.07 11.74 17.58
C THR A 74 -13.36 11.63 18.39
N ASP A 75 -14.04 12.76 18.59
CA ASP A 75 -15.28 12.82 19.36
C ASP A 75 -16.43 12.11 18.61
N ALA A 76 -16.51 12.26 17.28
CA ALA A 76 -17.52 11.61 16.44
C ALA A 76 -17.38 10.08 16.43
N VAL A 77 -16.15 9.56 16.30
CA VAL A 77 -15.87 8.12 16.35
C VAL A 77 -16.26 7.52 17.69
N ALA A 78 -15.93 8.21 18.80
CA ALA A 78 -16.31 7.78 20.14
C ALA A 78 -17.84 7.77 20.32
N ALA A 79 -18.53 8.80 19.81
CA ALA A 79 -19.99 8.90 19.90
C ALA A 79 -20.72 7.86 19.03
N ALA A 80 -20.11 7.44 17.91
CA ALA A 80 -20.67 6.45 17.00
C ALA A 80 -20.50 5.00 17.48
N GLY A 81 -19.77 4.76 18.58
CA GLY A 81 -19.65 3.45 19.20
C GLY A 81 -18.84 2.43 18.38
N LEU A 82 -17.82 2.89 17.64
CA LEU A 82 -16.90 2.01 16.93
C LEU A 82 -16.17 1.07 17.91
N SER A 83 -15.71 -0.07 17.40
CA SER A 83 -14.87 -1.00 18.17
C SER A 83 -13.62 -0.31 18.72
N GLU A 84 -13.05 -0.84 19.81
CA GLU A 84 -11.86 -0.26 20.43
C GLU A 84 -10.66 -0.24 19.46
N ALA A 85 -10.49 -1.31 18.67
CA ALA A 85 -9.45 -1.41 17.65
C ALA A 85 -9.61 -0.35 16.55
N ALA A 86 -10.81 -0.19 15.99
CA ALA A 86 -11.07 0.83 14.97
C ALA A 86 -10.93 2.25 15.56
N SER A 87 -11.46 2.46 16.76
CA SER A 87 -11.36 3.72 17.48
C SER A 87 -9.93 4.12 17.77
N GLN A 88 -9.00 3.18 17.94
CA GLN A 88 -7.58 3.45 18.20
C GLN A 88 -6.72 3.57 16.92
N SER A 89 -7.24 3.21 15.75
CA SER A 89 -6.50 3.22 14.48
C SER A 89 -6.06 4.64 14.07
N PRO A 90 -4.75 4.94 14.01
CA PRO A 90 -4.25 6.25 13.57
C PRO A 90 -4.62 6.55 12.12
N THR A 91 -4.54 5.52 11.27
CA THR A 91 -4.81 5.63 9.82
C THR A 91 -6.26 5.96 9.55
N LEU A 92 -7.19 5.30 10.25
CA LEU A 92 -8.62 5.56 10.10
C LEU A 92 -8.93 7.00 10.54
N LEU A 93 -8.46 7.40 11.72
CA LEU A 93 -8.76 8.73 12.25
C LEU A 93 -8.18 9.83 11.33
N MET A 94 -7.00 9.61 10.76
CA MET A 94 -6.41 10.53 9.78
C MET A 94 -7.25 10.64 8.51
N ALA A 95 -7.62 9.50 7.90
CA ALA A 95 -8.44 9.48 6.69
C ALA A 95 -9.81 10.16 6.91
N LEU A 96 -10.46 9.88 8.04
CA LEU A 96 -11.73 10.49 8.41
C LEU A 96 -11.61 12.01 8.64
N ALA A 97 -10.59 12.45 9.36
CA ALA A 97 -10.37 13.86 9.66
C ALA A 97 -10.05 14.69 8.41
N ASP A 98 -9.27 14.12 7.49
CA ASP A 98 -8.96 14.73 6.20
C ASP A 98 -10.20 14.78 5.29
N HIS A 99 -10.91 13.66 5.14
CA HIS A 99 -12.15 13.59 4.35
C HIS A 99 -13.19 14.62 4.80
N ILE A 100 -13.43 14.75 6.11
CA ILE A 100 -14.37 15.73 6.65
C ILE A 100 -13.88 17.15 6.46
N GLY A 101 -12.57 17.40 6.56
CA GLY A 101 -12.01 18.71 6.22
C GLY A 101 -12.34 19.12 4.79
N PHE A 102 -12.14 18.21 3.83
CA PHE A 102 -12.50 18.44 2.43
C PHE A 102 -14.01 18.53 2.22
N ALA A 103 -14.82 17.71 2.89
CA ALA A 103 -16.28 17.75 2.79
C ALA A 103 -16.85 19.10 3.25
N ILE A 104 -16.37 19.62 4.38
CA ILE A 104 -16.74 20.96 4.88
C ILE A 104 -16.35 22.04 3.88
N GLN A 105 -15.13 21.96 3.33
CA GLN A 105 -14.66 22.91 2.33
C GLN A 105 -15.53 22.88 1.06
N ARG A 106 -15.90 21.69 0.57
CA ARG A 106 -16.79 21.51 -0.59
C ARG A 106 -18.19 22.08 -0.31
N ALA A 107 -18.78 21.73 0.83
CA ALA A 107 -20.10 22.20 1.24
C ALA A 107 -20.16 23.73 1.36
N SER A 108 -19.12 24.36 1.92
CA SER A 108 -19.02 25.82 2.00
C SER A 108 -18.96 26.52 0.63
N LYS A 109 -18.53 25.81 -0.42
CA LYS A 109 -18.50 26.27 -1.81
C LYS A 109 -19.77 25.91 -2.60
N GLY A 110 -20.76 25.28 -1.95
CA GLY A 110 -21.98 24.80 -2.61
C GLY A 110 -21.75 23.63 -3.57
N GLN A 111 -20.64 22.89 -3.42
CA GLN A 111 -20.34 21.73 -4.25
C GLN A 111 -20.97 20.47 -3.64
N THR A 112 -21.88 19.85 -4.36
CA THR A 112 -22.50 18.57 -3.97
C THR A 112 -21.76 17.41 -4.64
N VAL A 113 -21.50 16.35 -3.87
CA VAL A 113 -20.95 15.10 -4.37
C VAL A 113 -22.07 14.07 -4.40
N GLU A 114 -22.31 13.52 -5.58
CA GLU A 114 -23.15 12.33 -5.72
C GLU A 114 -22.27 11.10 -5.52
N TYR A 115 -22.76 10.16 -4.71
CA TYR A 115 -22.13 8.88 -4.50
C TYR A 115 -22.93 7.81 -5.25
N PRO A 116 -22.42 7.36 -6.42
CA PRO A 116 -22.94 6.14 -7.04
C PRO A 116 -22.82 5.01 -6.03
N LEU A 117 -23.78 4.09 -6.01
CA LEU A 117 -23.83 2.92 -5.13
C LEU A 117 -24.31 3.18 -3.68
N LEU A 118 -25.07 4.24 -3.44
CA LEU A 118 -25.61 4.54 -2.10
C LEU A 118 -26.48 3.41 -1.55
N ALA A 119 -27.34 2.83 -2.39
CA ALA A 119 -28.26 1.78 -1.97
C ALA A 119 -27.48 0.52 -1.54
N GLU A 120 -26.49 0.16 -2.33
CA GLU A 120 -25.61 -0.98 -2.18
C GLU A 120 -24.73 -0.85 -0.94
N VAL A 121 -24.09 0.32 -0.73
CA VAL A 121 -23.28 0.56 0.46
C VAL A 121 -24.14 0.50 1.74
N SER A 122 -25.36 1.05 1.69
CA SER A 122 -26.26 1.04 2.85
C SER A 122 -26.81 -0.35 3.20
N GLN A 123 -26.90 -1.26 2.22
CA GLN A 123 -27.38 -2.63 2.41
C GLN A 123 -26.25 -3.59 2.81
N LEU A 124 -25.13 -3.55 2.08
CA LEU A 124 -24.02 -4.50 2.26
C LEU A 124 -23.21 -4.23 3.52
N TYR A 125 -23.05 -2.95 3.90
CA TYR A 125 -22.29 -2.53 5.08
C TYR A 125 -23.21 -1.84 6.06
N SER A 126 -24.35 -2.47 6.38
CA SER A 126 -25.41 -1.83 7.16
C SER A 126 -24.98 -1.38 8.55
N ASP A 127 -24.03 -2.08 9.17
CA ASP A 127 -23.50 -1.72 10.50
C ASP A 127 -22.50 -0.55 10.42
N GLU A 128 -21.55 -0.59 9.49
CA GLU A 128 -20.65 0.52 9.23
C GLU A 128 -21.42 1.76 8.75
N TYR A 129 -22.48 1.58 7.94
CA TYR A 129 -23.33 2.66 7.46
C TYR A 129 -24.11 3.30 8.61
N ARG A 130 -24.60 2.49 9.56
CA ARG A 130 -25.23 2.98 10.78
C ARG A 130 -24.25 3.80 11.63
N GLN A 131 -23.02 3.34 11.78
CA GLN A 131 -21.96 4.06 12.50
C GLN A 131 -21.57 5.35 11.78
N ALA A 132 -21.42 5.31 10.46
CA ALA A 132 -21.13 6.46 9.61
C ALA A 132 -22.22 7.52 9.68
N ARG A 133 -23.49 7.12 9.65
CA ARG A 133 -24.65 7.98 9.90
C ARG A 133 -24.59 8.66 11.26
N ALA A 134 -24.22 7.92 12.32
CA ALA A 134 -24.08 8.48 13.66
C ALA A 134 -22.92 9.49 13.74
N MET A 135 -21.78 9.18 13.13
CA MET A 135 -20.64 10.12 13.02
C MET A 135 -21.05 11.38 12.26
N LEU A 136 -21.72 11.24 11.11
CA LEU A 136 -22.17 12.38 10.32
C LEU A 136 -23.16 13.25 11.09
N ALA A 137 -24.10 12.64 11.82
CA ALA A 137 -25.03 13.38 12.66
C ALA A 137 -24.29 14.17 13.76
N PHE A 138 -23.27 13.58 14.38
CA PHE A 138 -22.43 14.27 15.36
C PHE A 138 -21.68 15.45 14.74
N VAL A 139 -21.10 15.25 13.56
CA VAL A 139 -20.40 16.29 12.80
C VAL A 139 -21.37 17.42 12.44
N ASN A 140 -22.53 17.11 11.87
CA ASN A 140 -23.50 18.12 11.48
C ASN A 140 -24.04 18.92 12.67
N ASP A 141 -24.23 18.29 13.84
CA ASP A 141 -24.61 19.02 15.04
C ASP A 141 -23.50 19.98 15.51
N HIS A 142 -22.23 19.57 15.41
CA HIS A 142 -21.10 20.46 15.66
C HIS A 142 -21.06 21.64 14.68
N LEU A 143 -21.23 21.39 13.38
CA LEU A 143 -21.24 22.41 12.33
C LEU A 143 -22.37 23.41 12.53
N ARG A 144 -23.59 22.93 12.84
CA ARG A 144 -24.75 23.76 13.13
C ARG A 144 -24.50 24.70 14.32
N ARG A 145 -23.89 24.20 15.40
CA ARG A 145 -23.54 25.02 16.58
C ARG A 145 -22.50 26.11 16.28
N HIS A 146 -21.76 25.99 15.19
CA HIS A 146 -20.73 26.95 14.77
C HIS A 146 -21.14 27.74 13.52
N GLU A 147 -22.42 27.69 13.13
CA GLU A 147 -22.97 28.39 11.96
C GLU A 147 -22.26 28.02 10.64
N ILE A 148 -21.78 26.77 10.53
CA ILE A 148 -21.16 26.22 9.32
C ILE A 148 -22.21 25.40 8.56
N VAL A 149 -22.13 25.42 7.22
CA VAL A 149 -22.99 24.64 6.33
C VAL A 149 -22.89 23.15 6.68
N GLU A 150 -24.05 22.50 6.83
CA GLU A 150 -24.14 21.08 7.11
C GLU A 150 -23.70 20.25 5.90
N LEU A 151 -23.16 19.07 6.18
CA LEU A 151 -22.79 18.09 5.18
C LEU A 151 -24.02 17.31 4.71
N PRO A 152 -24.13 17.01 3.41
CA PRO A 152 -25.24 16.21 2.90
C PRO A 152 -25.19 14.78 3.43
N GLU A 153 -26.35 14.15 3.60
CA GLU A 153 -26.48 12.74 4.06
C GLU A 153 -25.65 11.76 3.22
N ALA A 154 -25.40 12.07 1.95
CA ALA A 154 -24.61 11.25 1.05
C ALA A 154 -23.14 11.07 1.53
N GLU A 155 -22.61 11.99 2.36
CA GLU A 155 -21.27 11.84 2.96
C GLU A 155 -21.18 10.62 3.91
N ALA A 156 -22.33 10.11 4.39
CA ALA A 156 -22.36 8.86 5.15
C ALA A 156 -21.81 7.69 4.32
N VAL A 157 -21.99 7.70 3.00
CA VAL A 157 -21.43 6.68 2.10
C VAL A 157 -19.91 6.69 2.17
N ALA A 158 -19.27 7.85 1.96
CA ALA A 158 -17.81 7.95 2.04
C ALA A 158 -17.26 7.57 3.42
N LEU A 159 -17.92 8.00 4.50
CA LEU A 159 -17.55 7.61 5.86
C LEU A 159 -17.66 6.09 6.08
N THR A 160 -18.70 5.45 5.55
CA THR A 160 -18.87 3.99 5.59
C THR A 160 -17.71 3.29 4.92
N LEU A 161 -17.29 3.78 3.75
CA LEU A 161 -16.20 3.20 2.99
C LEU A 161 -14.85 3.33 3.74
N HIS A 162 -14.63 4.41 4.48
CA HIS A 162 -13.48 4.52 5.37
C HIS A 162 -13.52 3.52 6.54
N LEU A 163 -14.70 3.28 7.13
CA LEU A 163 -14.87 2.29 8.19
C LEU A 163 -14.62 0.87 7.70
N VAL A 164 -15.20 0.53 6.55
CA VAL A 164 -15.00 -0.74 5.87
C VAL A 164 -13.50 -0.96 5.62
N ASN A 165 -12.80 0.04 5.07
CA ASN A 165 -11.34 0.00 4.89
C ASN A 165 -10.56 -0.23 6.20
N ALA A 166 -11.07 0.23 7.34
CA ALA A 166 -10.46 -0.03 8.64
C ALA A 166 -10.82 -1.40 9.23
N GLY A 167 -12.03 -1.92 8.98
CA GLY A 167 -12.44 -3.28 9.34
C GLY A 167 -11.59 -4.37 8.67
N PHE A 168 -11.07 -4.09 7.47
CA PHE A 168 -10.08 -4.93 6.79
C PHE A 168 -8.71 -5.00 7.49
N SER A 169 -8.48 -4.21 8.54
CA SER A 169 -7.21 -4.23 9.30
C SER A 169 -7.18 -5.30 10.40
N THR A 170 -8.29 -5.98 10.70
CA THR A 170 -8.38 -6.94 11.80
C THR A 170 -8.88 -8.30 11.31
N GLY A 171 -7.96 -9.19 10.92
CA GLY A 171 -8.28 -10.62 10.87
C GLY A 171 -7.39 -11.46 9.96
N ASP A 172 -7.16 -11.03 8.73
CA ASP A 172 -6.33 -11.77 7.78
C ASP A 172 -5.58 -10.81 6.85
N LEU A 173 -4.29 -10.61 7.13
CA LEU A 173 -3.44 -9.75 6.31
C LEU A 173 -3.16 -10.38 4.93
N SER A 174 -3.38 -11.68 4.74
CA SER A 174 -3.07 -12.37 3.47
C SER A 174 -3.91 -11.81 2.30
N PHE A 175 -5.20 -11.56 2.53
CA PHE A 175 -6.09 -10.96 1.53
C PHE A 175 -5.71 -9.49 1.25
N THR A 176 -5.28 -8.75 2.27
CA THR A 176 -4.84 -7.34 2.13
C THR A 176 -3.53 -7.21 1.33
N TYR A 177 -2.55 -8.09 1.58
CA TYR A 177 -1.31 -8.14 0.81
C TYR A 177 -1.55 -8.62 -0.62
N THR A 178 -2.41 -9.64 -0.80
CA THR A 178 -2.84 -10.11 -2.12
C THR A 178 -3.49 -8.98 -2.91
N MET A 179 -4.44 -8.26 -2.34
CA MET A 179 -5.07 -7.11 -3.00
C MET A 179 -4.06 -6.01 -3.37
N THR A 180 -3.08 -5.74 -2.50
CA THR A 180 -2.06 -4.69 -2.78
C THR A 180 -1.13 -5.10 -3.92
N GLY A 181 -0.68 -6.36 -3.94
CA GLY A 181 0.12 -6.90 -5.04
C GLY A 181 -0.65 -6.97 -6.36
N VAL A 182 -1.92 -7.40 -6.31
CA VAL A 182 -2.80 -7.40 -7.48
C VAL A 182 -3.01 -5.97 -7.99
N LEU A 183 -3.31 -5.00 -7.11
CA LEU A 183 -3.46 -3.59 -7.51
C LEU A 183 -2.24 -3.05 -8.27
N GLN A 184 -1.02 -3.36 -7.81
CA GLN A 184 0.21 -2.95 -8.49
C GLN A 184 0.33 -3.60 -9.88
N GLN A 185 0.00 -4.87 -10.01
CA GLN A 185 -0.01 -5.58 -11.30
C GLN A 185 -1.05 -4.99 -12.26
N LEU A 186 -2.25 -4.65 -11.77
CA LEU A 186 -3.30 -4.04 -12.60
C LEU A 186 -2.90 -2.64 -13.09
N ILE A 187 -2.22 -1.85 -12.25
CA ILE A 187 -1.64 -0.56 -12.67
C ILE A 187 -0.57 -0.78 -13.75
N ALA A 188 0.33 -1.76 -13.57
CA ALA A 188 1.36 -2.07 -14.55
C ALA A 188 0.78 -2.51 -15.91
N VAL A 189 -0.34 -3.25 -15.92
CA VAL A 189 -1.06 -3.61 -17.15
C VAL A 189 -1.51 -2.35 -17.90
N ILE A 190 -2.09 -1.38 -17.19
CA ILE A 190 -2.54 -0.12 -17.80
C ILE A 190 -1.35 0.71 -18.29
N GLU A 191 -0.28 0.83 -17.50
CA GLU A 191 0.94 1.53 -17.90
C GLU A 191 1.52 0.94 -19.20
N ASN A 192 1.56 -0.39 -19.30
CA ASN A 192 2.11 -1.07 -20.46
C ASN A 192 1.19 -0.99 -21.69
N ASP A 193 -0.12 -1.16 -21.53
CA ASP A 193 -1.09 -1.09 -22.63
C ASP A 193 -1.11 0.29 -23.29
N TYR A 194 -0.99 1.36 -22.49
CA TYR A 194 -1.06 2.74 -22.98
C TYR A 194 0.32 3.41 -23.15
N GLY A 195 1.41 2.77 -22.73
CA GLY A 195 2.76 3.34 -22.76
C GLY A 195 2.89 4.58 -21.86
N ILE A 196 2.19 4.60 -20.72
CA ILE A 196 2.15 5.73 -19.78
C ILE A 196 2.78 5.37 -18.43
N ARG A 197 3.09 6.40 -17.62
CA ARG A 197 3.43 6.24 -16.20
C ARG A 197 2.32 6.83 -15.34
N LEU A 198 1.78 6.00 -14.45
CA LEU A 198 0.72 6.35 -13.53
C LEU A 198 1.33 6.70 -12.18
N SER A 199 1.14 7.95 -11.75
CA SER A 199 1.49 8.34 -10.37
C SER A 199 0.34 8.00 -9.42
N SER A 200 0.66 7.24 -8.37
CA SER A 200 -0.24 6.89 -7.27
C SER A 200 -0.77 8.10 -6.50
N GLU A 201 -0.16 9.28 -6.68
CA GLU A 201 -0.56 10.55 -6.05
C GLU A 201 -1.70 11.26 -6.81
N THR A 202 -2.06 10.77 -8.00
CA THR A 202 -3.11 11.40 -8.81
C THR A 202 -4.52 10.97 -8.38
N VAL A 203 -5.46 11.91 -8.41
CA VAL A 203 -6.88 11.68 -8.03
C VAL A 203 -7.52 10.57 -8.87
N SER A 204 -7.18 10.45 -10.15
CA SER A 204 -7.72 9.40 -11.03
C SER A 204 -7.23 8.01 -10.64
N VAL A 205 -5.95 7.88 -10.27
CA VAL A 205 -5.38 6.60 -9.79
C VAL A 205 -5.93 6.25 -8.42
N GLY A 206 -6.02 7.21 -7.49
CA GLY A 206 -6.64 7.00 -6.19
C GLY A 206 -8.09 6.50 -6.30
N ARG A 207 -8.88 7.13 -7.19
CA ARG A 207 -10.27 6.70 -7.47
C ARG A 207 -10.32 5.29 -8.06
N PHE A 208 -9.44 4.96 -9.00
CA PHE A 208 -9.36 3.62 -9.58
C PHE A 208 -9.03 2.55 -8.54
N ILE A 209 -8.05 2.81 -7.67
CA ILE A 209 -7.70 1.92 -6.55
C ILE A 209 -8.91 1.69 -5.65
N THR A 210 -9.66 2.74 -5.32
CA THR A 210 -10.88 2.62 -4.54
C THR A 210 -11.94 1.75 -5.24
N HIS A 211 -12.14 1.92 -6.55
CA HIS A 211 -13.10 1.11 -7.30
C HIS A 211 -12.69 -0.35 -7.45
N LEU A 212 -11.39 -0.62 -7.64
CA LEU A 212 -10.85 -1.98 -7.63
C LEU A 212 -10.99 -2.65 -6.27
N ARG A 213 -10.83 -1.90 -5.16
CA ARG A 213 -11.11 -2.43 -3.82
C ARG A 213 -12.57 -2.87 -3.70
N TYR A 214 -13.53 -2.10 -4.22
CA TYR A 214 -14.94 -2.54 -4.21
C TYR A 214 -15.19 -3.78 -5.05
N LEU A 215 -14.56 -3.86 -6.23
CA LEU A 215 -14.65 -5.05 -7.07
C LEU A 215 -14.15 -6.29 -6.32
N PHE A 216 -12.99 -6.21 -5.68
CA PHE A 216 -12.42 -7.33 -4.93
C PHE A 216 -13.31 -7.79 -3.77
N VAL A 217 -13.99 -6.86 -3.09
CA VAL A 217 -14.96 -7.23 -2.06
C VAL A 217 -16.17 -7.97 -2.67
N ARG A 218 -16.72 -7.47 -3.78
CA ARG A 218 -17.82 -8.16 -4.48
C ARG A 218 -17.42 -9.56 -4.98
N ILE A 219 -16.19 -9.72 -5.46
CA ILE A 219 -15.63 -11.03 -5.83
C ILE A 219 -15.59 -11.96 -4.62
N ALA A 220 -15.02 -11.50 -3.51
CA ALA A 220 -14.86 -12.31 -2.29
C ALA A 220 -16.20 -12.70 -1.66
N GLN A 221 -17.23 -11.88 -1.84
CA GLN A 221 -18.59 -12.14 -1.34
C GLN A 221 -19.46 -12.92 -2.34
N HIS A 222 -18.96 -13.21 -3.54
CA HIS A 222 -19.73 -13.78 -4.65
C HIS A 222 -20.97 -12.95 -5.05
N GLU A 223 -20.87 -11.62 -4.93
CA GLU A 223 -21.93 -10.65 -5.23
C GLU A 223 -21.51 -9.73 -6.38
N GLN A 224 -21.06 -10.31 -7.49
CA GLN A 224 -20.67 -9.55 -8.68
C GLN A 224 -21.88 -8.89 -9.35
N LEU A 225 -21.65 -7.81 -10.09
CA LEU A 225 -22.69 -7.18 -10.91
C LEU A 225 -23.19 -8.17 -11.97
N GLU A 226 -24.45 -8.58 -11.89
CA GLU A 226 -25.10 -9.41 -12.92
C GLU A 226 -26.44 -8.81 -13.34
N GLU A 227 -26.45 -8.01 -14.40
CA GLU A 227 -27.63 -7.86 -15.25
C GLU A 227 -27.37 -8.59 -16.56
N GLN A 228 -28.23 -9.57 -16.90
CA GLN A 228 -28.11 -10.29 -18.17
C GLN A 228 -28.21 -9.30 -19.34
N TYR A 229 -27.05 -8.92 -19.90
CA TYR A 229 -26.87 -7.99 -21.01
C TYR A 229 -27.43 -6.59 -20.75
N SER A 230 -26.81 -5.84 -19.83
CA SER A 230 -27.12 -4.43 -19.64
C SER A 230 -26.84 -3.63 -20.93
N ALA A 231 -27.85 -2.93 -21.45
CA ALA A 231 -27.69 -2.06 -22.63
C ALA A 231 -26.65 -0.95 -22.39
N ILE A 232 -26.47 -0.57 -21.13
CA ILE A 232 -25.47 0.39 -20.67
C ILE A 232 -24.06 -0.20 -20.77
N GLY A 233 -23.86 -1.46 -20.31
CA GLY A 233 -22.58 -2.14 -20.43
C GLY A 233 -22.13 -2.24 -21.89
N GLN A 234 -23.05 -2.59 -22.79
CA GLN A 234 -22.74 -2.65 -24.22
C GLN A 234 -22.35 -1.27 -24.79
N ALA A 235 -23.10 -0.22 -24.46
CA ALA A 235 -22.76 1.13 -24.88
C ALA A 235 -21.38 1.59 -24.38
N ILE A 236 -21.00 1.23 -23.16
CA ILE A 236 -19.67 1.54 -22.61
C ILE A 236 -18.57 0.85 -23.43
N ARG A 237 -18.71 -0.45 -23.70
CA ARG A 237 -17.74 -1.23 -24.47
C ARG A 237 -17.57 -0.71 -25.90
N ASP A 238 -18.67 -0.33 -26.53
CA ASP A 238 -18.65 0.20 -27.89
C ASP A 238 -18.07 1.62 -27.94
N SER A 239 -18.22 2.41 -26.87
CA SER A 239 -17.74 3.80 -26.81
C SER A 239 -16.22 3.93 -26.65
N ASP A 240 -15.57 2.95 -26.00
CA ASP A 240 -14.11 2.95 -25.79
C ASP A 240 -13.53 1.52 -25.91
N PRO A 241 -13.34 1.03 -27.16
CA PRO A 241 -12.88 -0.34 -27.39
C PRO A 241 -11.47 -0.62 -26.87
N GLU A 242 -10.61 0.40 -26.80
CA GLU A 242 -9.24 0.28 -26.31
C GLU A 242 -9.22 0.12 -24.78
N ALA A 243 -10.02 0.91 -24.06
CA ALA A 243 -10.24 0.72 -22.63
C ALA A 243 -10.89 -0.62 -22.31
N TYR A 244 -11.80 -1.11 -23.16
CA TYR A 244 -12.43 -2.42 -22.99
C TYR A 244 -11.42 -3.57 -23.11
N GLN A 245 -10.53 -3.52 -24.11
CA GLN A 245 -9.47 -4.53 -24.25
C GLN A 245 -8.53 -4.54 -23.04
N CYS A 246 -8.16 -3.37 -22.53
CA CYS A 246 -7.36 -3.26 -21.32
C CYS A 246 -8.10 -3.85 -20.10
N ALA A 247 -9.39 -3.54 -19.95
CA ALA A 247 -10.25 -4.09 -18.90
C ALA A 247 -10.36 -5.62 -18.97
N GLN A 248 -10.40 -6.22 -20.17
CA GLN A 248 -10.37 -7.68 -20.34
C GLN A 248 -9.04 -8.29 -19.88
N ARG A 249 -7.90 -7.63 -20.15
CA ARG A 249 -6.58 -8.08 -19.64
C ARG A 249 -6.50 -7.99 -18.13
N ILE A 250 -7.01 -6.90 -17.56
CA ILE A 250 -7.15 -6.72 -16.10
C ILE A 250 -8.01 -7.84 -15.51
N ALA A 251 -9.15 -8.16 -16.14
CA ALA A 251 -10.03 -9.25 -15.70
C ALA A 251 -9.31 -10.61 -15.69
N ALA A 252 -8.51 -10.90 -16.72
CA ALA A 252 -7.71 -12.13 -16.78
C ALA A 252 -6.66 -12.20 -15.65
N VAL A 253 -6.00 -11.08 -15.32
CA VAL A 253 -5.08 -11.03 -14.17
C VAL A 253 -5.82 -11.24 -12.86
N ILE A 254 -7.01 -10.64 -12.70
CA ILE A 254 -7.87 -10.83 -11.52
C ILE A 254 -8.26 -12.30 -11.39
N GLU A 255 -8.69 -12.94 -12.47
CA GLU A 255 -9.06 -14.36 -12.46
C GLU A 255 -7.88 -15.26 -12.08
N LEU A 256 -6.69 -15.01 -12.64
CA LEU A 256 -5.47 -15.77 -12.31
C LEU A 256 -5.02 -15.60 -10.86
N ARG A 257 -5.23 -14.42 -10.27
CA ARG A 257 -4.73 -14.08 -8.93
C ARG A 257 -5.73 -14.34 -7.81
N LEU A 258 -7.02 -14.23 -8.10
CA LEU A 258 -8.11 -14.35 -7.12
C LEU A 258 -8.99 -15.59 -7.35
N GLY A 259 -8.76 -16.34 -8.44
CA GLY A 259 -9.49 -17.59 -8.73
C GLY A 259 -10.96 -17.38 -9.08
N ALA A 260 -11.35 -16.16 -9.46
CA ALA A 260 -12.74 -15.80 -9.76
C ALA A 260 -12.83 -15.06 -11.10
N SER A 261 -13.68 -15.55 -12.00
CA SER A 261 -14.00 -14.88 -13.25
C SER A 261 -14.86 -13.65 -13.00
N LEU A 262 -14.68 -12.61 -13.83
CA LEU A 262 -15.50 -11.41 -13.78
C LEU A 262 -16.70 -11.50 -14.72
N THR A 263 -17.84 -10.97 -14.30
CA THR A 263 -19.00 -10.80 -15.17
C THR A 263 -18.76 -9.71 -16.23
N GLU A 264 -19.54 -9.74 -17.31
CA GLU A 264 -19.45 -8.71 -18.37
C GLU A 264 -19.76 -7.30 -17.87
N ASP A 265 -20.60 -7.15 -16.85
CA ASP A 265 -20.89 -5.85 -16.26
C ASP A 265 -19.74 -5.35 -15.39
N GLU A 266 -19.01 -6.22 -14.68
CA GLU A 266 -17.77 -5.84 -13.98
C GLU A 266 -16.67 -5.44 -14.97
N ILE A 267 -16.55 -6.13 -16.11
CA ILE A 267 -15.61 -5.75 -17.17
C ILE A 267 -16.02 -4.39 -17.76
N SER A 268 -17.31 -4.14 -17.93
CA SER A 268 -17.82 -2.83 -18.40
C SER A 268 -17.58 -1.72 -17.36
N TYR A 269 -17.71 -2.03 -16.07
CA TYR A 269 -17.37 -1.13 -14.98
C TYR A 269 -15.87 -0.79 -14.98
N LEU A 270 -15.00 -1.79 -15.13
CA LEU A 270 -13.55 -1.61 -15.26
C LEU A 270 -13.20 -0.73 -16.47
N THR A 271 -13.84 -0.97 -17.62
CA THR A 271 -13.65 -0.21 -18.86
C THR A 271 -13.83 1.28 -18.63
N LEU A 272 -14.90 1.67 -17.93
CA LEU A 272 -15.19 3.07 -17.61
C LEU A 272 -14.13 3.71 -16.70
N HIS A 273 -13.53 2.95 -15.77
CA HIS A 273 -12.47 3.49 -14.92
C HIS A 273 -11.12 3.58 -15.62
N VAL A 274 -10.77 2.59 -16.44
CA VAL A 274 -9.56 2.65 -17.29
C VAL A 274 -9.65 3.87 -18.21
N SER A 275 -10.78 4.04 -18.90
CA SER A 275 -11.03 5.19 -19.78
C SER A 275 -10.85 6.52 -19.03
N ARG A 276 -11.39 6.64 -17.80
CA ARG A 276 -11.24 7.85 -16.97
C ARG A 276 -9.79 8.13 -16.53
N ILE A 277 -9.00 7.10 -16.25
CA ILE A 277 -7.59 7.28 -15.90
C ILE A 277 -6.84 7.86 -17.09
N VAL A 278 -7.01 7.28 -18.27
CA VAL A 278 -6.32 7.68 -19.50
C VAL A 278 -6.77 9.08 -19.94
N GLN A 279 -8.07 9.37 -19.93
CA GLN A 279 -8.60 10.69 -20.28
C GLN A 279 -8.20 11.78 -19.28
N GLY A 280 -8.08 11.45 -17.99
CA GLY A 280 -7.62 12.37 -16.95
C GLY A 280 -6.18 12.87 -17.15
N MET A 281 -5.40 12.20 -18.01
CA MET A 281 -4.03 12.58 -18.37
C MET A 281 -3.95 13.40 -19.66
N ALA A 282 -4.94 13.31 -20.54
CA ALA A 282 -4.97 14.01 -21.84
C ALA A 282 -5.16 15.53 -21.74
N VAL A 283 -5.32 16.10 -20.53
CA VAL A 283 -5.63 17.53 -20.31
C VAL A 283 -4.41 18.36 -19.85
N SER A 284 -3.18 17.86 -19.98
CA SER A 284 -1.96 18.68 -19.77
C SER A 284 -1.26 19.04 -21.10
N PRO A 285 -1.44 20.25 -21.64
CA PRO A 285 -0.60 20.73 -22.73
C PRO A 285 0.73 21.29 -22.19
N THR A 286 1.80 20.74 -22.76
CA THR A 286 3.12 21.35 -23.01
C THR A 286 4.09 21.63 -21.86
N ALA A 287 5.16 20.82 -21.80
CA ALA A 287 6.52 21.33 -21.73
C ALA A 287 7.40 20.53 -22.71
N ALA A 288 7.45 21.01 -23.95
CA ALA A 288 8.35 20.51 -24.97
C ALA A 288 9.67 21.31 -24.95
N LYS A 289 10.77 20.56 -25.12
CA LYS A 289 12.12 20.96 -25.57
C LYS A 289 13.05 21.64 -24.57
N GLN A 290 14.12 20.91 -24.22
CA GLN A 290 15.49 21.30 -24.56
C GLN A 290 16.39 20.04 -24.67
N GLY A 291 17.00 19.86 -25.84
CA GLY A 291 17.98 18.81 -26.12
C GLY A 291 19.39 19.15 -25.59
N PRO A 292 20.37 18.25 -25.79
CA PRO A 292 21.64 18.27 -25.10
C PRO A 292 22.65 19.21 -25.76
N ALA A 293 23.50 19.85 -24.95
CA ALA A 293 24.72 20.51 -25.42
C ALA A 293 25.92 19.88 -24.70
N ALA A 294 26.87 19.40 -25.51
CA ALA A 294 28.12 18.80 -25.11
C ALA A 294 29.22 19.85 -24.87
N ASP A 295 30.13 19.48 -23.96
CA ASP A 295 31.57 19.69 -23.93
C ASP A 295 32.18 21.12 -23.86
N SER A 296 32.99 21.36 -22.81
CA SER A 296 34.43 21.63 -22.95
C SER A 296 35.11 22.00 -21.63
N GLY A 297 36.02 21.11 -21.20
CA GLY A 297 37.39 21.40 -20.75
C GLY A 297 37.70 22.42 -19.62
N GLY A 298 38.40 21.95 -18.58
CA GLY A 298 39.17 22.85 -17.71
C GLY A 298 39.80 22.19 -16.47
N LYS A 299 41.00 21.61 -16.63
CA LYS A 299 41.86 21.04 -15.57
C LYS A 299 42.30 22.10 -14.54
N SER A 300 42.38 21.72 -13.25
CA SER A 300 43.51 22.10 -12.40
C SER A 300 43.64 21.16 -11.20
N ALA A 301 44.81 20.55 -11.08
CA ALA A 301 45.24 19.70 -9.98
C ALA A 301 45.98 20.53 -8.93
N CYS A 302 45.76 20.26 -7.64
CA CYS A 302 46.80 20.37 -6.63
C CYS A 302 46.43 19.52 -5.39
N ALA A 303 47.33 18.65 -4.98
CA ALA A 303 47.38 17.93 -3.70
C ALA A 303 48.79 18.18 -3.10
N PRO A 304 49.19 17.63 -1.93
CA PRO A 304 48.44 17.07 -0.79
C PRO A 304 48.93 17.65 0.57
N SER A 305 48.33 17.24 1.69
CA SER A 305 49.00 17.14 3.01
C SER A 305 48.24 16.18 3.94
N VAL A 306 49.00 15.22 4.48
CA VAL A 306 48.65 14.09 5.36
C VAL A 306 48.81 14.53 6.84
N VAL A 307 48.04 14.07 7.84
CA VAL A 307 48.28 12.98 8.85
C VAL A 307 47.38 13.36 10.06
N GLY A 308 46.71 12.51 10.87
CA GLY A 308 46.65 11.05 11.05
C GLY A 308 45.36 10.72 11.85
N SER A 309 44.72 9.56 11.67
CA SER A 309 45.06 8.20 12.13
C SER A 309 44.64 7.90 13.58
N THR A 310 43.54 7.14 13.72
CA THR A 310 43.26 6.01 14.65
C THR A 310 41.85 5.52 14.26
N GLY A 311 41.56 4.41 13.56
CA GLY A 311 42.15 3.07 13.49
C GLY A 311 41.66 2.20 14.66
N ILE A 312 41.14 0.98 14.57
CA ILE A 312 40.89 -0.07 13.53
C ILE A 312 39.80 -0.99 14.18
N ASP A 313 38.84 -1.55 13.45
CA ASP A 313 38.75 -3.02 13.27
C ASP A 313 37.99 -3.37 11.98
N SER A 314 38.76 -3.48 10.91
CA SER A 314 38.39 -4.16 9.66
C SER A 314 38.98 -5.57 9.69
N LYS A 315 38.15 -6.61 9.56
CA LYS A 315 38.62 -7.97 9.25
C LYS A 315 39.08 -8.06 7.78
N PRO A 316 40.02 -8.98 7.48
CA PRO A 316 40.96 -8.84 6.38
C PRO A 316 40.43 -9.39 5.05
N TYR A 317 40.93 -8.80 3.96
CA TYR A 317 40.81 -9.34 2.60
C TYR A 317 41.48 -10.72 2.53
N ARG A 318 40.69 -11.77 2.29
CA ARG A 318 41.18 -13.09 1.89
C ARG A 318 40.80 -13.32 0.43
N LYS A 319 41.82 -13.62 -0.35
CA LYS A 319 41.80 -13.89 -1.78
C LYS A 319 41.41 -15.36 -1.96
N ASP A 320 40.54 -15.61 -2.93
CA ASP A 320 39.92 -16.89 -3.33
C ASP A 320 38.64 -17.23 -2.53
N SER A 321 37.54 -16.53 -2.83
CA SER A 321 36.18 -16.95 -2.42
C SER A 321 35.84 -18.20 -3.23
N HIS A 322 35.98 -19.37 -2.60
CA HIS A 322 35.62 -20.63 -3.23
C HIS A 322 34.10 -20.79 -3.14
N MET A 323 33.38 -20.37 -4.19
CA MET A 323 31.92 -20.53 -4.25
C MET A 323 31.59 -22.01 -4.51
N ILE A 324 30.97 -22.66 -3.53
CA ILE A 324 30.48 -24.03 -3.67
C ILE A 324 29.06 -24.00 -4.24
N THR A 325 28.75 -24.94 -5.12
CA THR A 325 27.46 -24.98 -5.82
C THR A 325 26.84 -26.38 -5.84
N ARG A 326 25.51 -26.44 -5.96
CA ARG A 326 24.73 -27.65 -6.24
C ARG A 326 23.67 -27.36 -7.28
N THR A 327 23.47 -28.29 -8.20
CA THR A 327 22.39 -28.20 -9.19
C THR A 327 21.28 -29.14 -8.79
N ALA A 328 20.03 -28.70 -8.89
CA ALA A 328 18.85 -29.51 -8.63
C ALA A 328 17.84 -29.34 -9.76
N THR A 329 17.15 -30.43 -10.13
CA THR A 329 16.01 -30.36 -11.05
C THR A 329 14.74 -30.19 -10.24
N ILE A 330 13.90 -29.19 -10.54
CA ILE A 330 12.67 -28.95 -9.78
C ILE A 330 11.69 -30.12 -9.93
N GLY A 331 11.53 -30.89 -8.86
CA GLY A 331 10.68 -32.07 -8.79
C GLY A 331 9.20 -31.77 -8.57
N SER A 332 8.88 -30.61 -7.99
CA SER A 332 7.49 -30.20 -7.77
C SER A 332 6.73 -30.08 -9.08
N SER A 333 5.57 -30.74 -9.18
CA SER A 333 4.74 -30.76 -10.38
C SER A 333 4.20 -29.37 -10.77
N VAL A 334 4.04 -28.48 -9.79
CA VAL A 334 3.68 -27.09 -10.02
C VAL A 334 4.91 -26.19 -10.20
N GLY A 335 6.12 -26.60 -9.80
CA GLY A 335 7.31 -25.73 -9.75
C GLY A 335 7.46 -25.00 -8.40
N LEU A 336 8.38 -24.03 -8.29
CA LEU A 336 8.59 -23.23 -7.07
C LEU A 336 7.56 -22.11 -6.91
N HIS A 337 6.28 -22.50 -6.89
CA HIS A 337 5.15 -21.62 -6.55
C HIS A 337 4.93 -21.58 -5.03
N ALA A 338 3.89 -20.86 -4.59
CA ALA A 338 3.64 -20.49 -3.18
C ALA A 338 3.98 -21.58 -2.13
N ARG A 339 3.46 -22.80 -2.26
CA ARG A 339 3.68 -23.86 -1.25
C ARG A 339 5.07 -24.51 -1.35
N PRO A 340 5.52 -25.07 -2.49
CA PRO A 340 6.88 -25.59 -2.65
C PRO A 340 7.97 -24.55 -2.34
N ALA A 341 7.78 -23.30 -2.78
CA ALA A 341 8.68 -22.19 -2.46
C ALA A 341 8.70 -21.92 -0.96
N SER A 342 7.55 -21.86 -0.29
CA SER A 342 7.50 -21.65 1.16
C SER A 342 8.20 -22.75 1.95
N LEU A 343 8.07 -24.01 1.55
CA LEU A 343 8.74 -25.13 2.20
C LEU A 343 10.26 -25.05 2.00
N PHE A 344 10.68 -24.80 0.76
CA PHE A 344 12.09 -24.63 0.42
C PHE A 344 12.72 -23.43 1.13
N THR A 345 12.09 -22.25 1.11
CA THR A 345 12.62 -21.04 1.74
C THR A 345 12.62 -21.13 3.26
N ALA A 346 11.63 -21.81 3.85
CA ALA A 346 11.64 -22.08 5.29
C ALA A 346 12.82 -22.98 5.68
N ALA A 347 13.09 -24.04 4.91
CA ALA A 347 14.25 -24.89 5.14
C ALA A 347 15.57 -24.13 4.92
N ALA A 348 15.67 -23.30 3.88
CA ALA A 348 16.85 -22.48 3.63
C ALA A 348 17.13 -21.49 4.78
N ALA A 349 16.09 -20.88 5.34
CA ALA A 349 16.19 -19.95 6.47
C ALA A 349 16.59 -20.60 7.81
N GLU A 350 16.58 -21.94 7.92
CA GLU A 350 17.09 -22.63 9.12
C GLU A 350 18.63 -22.66 9.18
N TYR A 351 19.30 -22.44 8.04
CA TYR A 351 20.75 -22.38 7.97
C TYR A 351 21.25 -20.94 8.08
N ASP A 352 22.36 -20.74 8.82
CA ASP A 352 23.03 -19.44 8.98
C ASP A 352 24.04 -19.19 7.84
N TYR A 353 23.58 -19.37 6.59
CA TYR A 353 24.40 -19.20 5.38
C TYR A 353 23.67 -18.35 4.35
N ASP A 354 24.39 -17.46 3.67
CA ASP A 354 23.89 -16.71 2.51
C ASP A 354 23.83 -17.65 1.30
N ILE A 355 22.70 -18.32 1.11
CA ILE A 355 22.46 -19.28 0.02
C ILE A 355 21.68 -18.57 -1.09
N VAL A 356 22.23 -18.58 -2.30
CA VAL A 356 21.60 -18.04 -3.50
C VAL A 356 21.07 -19.18 -4.35
N ILE A 357 19.86 -19.04 -4.88
CA ILE A 357 19.30 -19.91 -5.91
C ILE A 357 19.26 -19.15 -7.24
N SER A 358 19.72 -19.77 -8.31
CA SER A 358 19.69 -19.19 -9.64
C SER A 358 19.02 -20.09 -10.66
N LEU A 359 18.34 -19.45 -11.61
CA LEU A 359 17.79 -20.06 -12.82
C LEU A 359 18.20 -19.18 -14.00
N ASP A 360 18.93 -19.75 -14.95
CA ASP A 360 19.56 -19.02 -16.05
C ASP A 360 20.45 -17.85 -15.54
N ASP A 361 20.12 -16.60 -15.88
CA ASP A 361 20.86 -15.39 -15.49
C ASP A 361 20.21 -14.66 -14.29
N GLU A 362 19.14 -15.20 -13.71
CA GLU A 362 18.43 -14.60 -12.57
C GLU A 362 18.82 -15.30 -11.25
N GLU A 363 19.07 -14.49 -10.22
CA GLU A 363 19.48 -14.94 -8.88
C GLU A 363 18.46 -14.45 -7.85
N ALA A 364 18.22 -15.26 -6.83
CA ALA A 364 17.37 -14.94 -5.68
C ALA A 364 18.00 -15.42 -4.38
N ASP A 365 17.73 -14.72 -3.29
CA ASP A 365 17.98 -15.23 -1.94
C ASP A 365 17.09 -16.46 -1.68
N ALA A 366 17.70 -17.61 -1.38
CA ALA A 366 16.98 -18.85 -1.13
C ALA A 366 16.07 -18.80 0.11
N ALA A 367 16.30 -17.88 1.05
CA ALA A 367 15.43 -17.64 2.20
C ALA A 367 14.28 -16.65 1.90
N SER A 368 14.31 -15.96 0.75
CA SER A 368 13.30 -14.97 0.35
C SER A 368 12.23 -15.59 -0.53
N ILE A 369 11.09 -15.94 0.08
CA ILE A 369 9.95 -16.55 -0.64
C ILE A 369 9.50 -15.73 -1.86
N LEU A 370 9.55 -14.40 -1.77
CA LEU A 370 9.15 -13.51 -2.86
C LEU A 370 10.13 -13.57 -4.03
N GLU A 371 11.43 -13.60 -3.76
CA GLU A 371 12.45 -13.66 -4.82
C GLU A 371 12.47 -15.05 -5.47
N VAL A 372 12.39 -16.13 -4.67
CA VAL A 372 12.31 -17.50 -5.17
C VAL A 372 11.07 -17.72 -6.06
N MET A 373 9.92 -17.16 -5.69
CA MET A 373 8.72 -17.23 -6.54
C MET A 373 8.83 -16.37 -7.80
N THR A 374 9.62 -15.29 -7.76
CA THR A 374 9.82 -14.39 -8.91
C THR A 374 10.74 -15.01 -9.97
N LEU A 375 11.69 -15.87 -9.57
CA LEU A 375 12.48 -16.70 -10.51
C LEU A 375 11.61 -17.55 -11.45
N GLY A 376 10.37 -17.86 -11.04
CA GLY A 376 9.42 -18.55 -11.89
C GLY A 376 9.84 -19.96 -12.29
N ALA A 377 10.66 -20.63 -11.49
CA ALA A 377 11.17 -21.98 -11.75
C ALA A 377 10.04 -23.00 -11.83
N LYS A 378 9.93 -23.67 -12.99
CA LYS A 378 8.87 -24.64 -13.31
C LYS A 378 9.34 -26.06 -13.08
N HIS A 379 8.38 -27.00 -13.08
CA HIS A 379 8.68 -28.42 -13.06
C HIS A 379 9.67 -28.81 -14.17
N GLY A 380 10.76 -29.47 -13.78
CA GLY A 380 11.82 -29.91 -14.70
C GLY A 380 12.89 -28.87 -15.02
N ASP A 381 12.75 -27.61 -14.55
CA ASP A 381 13.81 -26.62 -14.68
C ASP A 381 15.01 -27.00 -13.78
N VAL A 382 16.22 -26.64 -14.23
CA VAL A 382 17.45 -26.90 -13.48
C VAL A 382 17.90 -25.61 -12.82
N VAL A 383 17.93 -25.59 -11.50
CA VAL A 383 18.39 -24.45 -10.69
C VAL A 383 19.76 -24.74 -10.09
N THR A 384 20.52 -23.69 -9.82
CA THR A 384 21.81 -23.79 -9.13
C THR A 384 21.72 -23.10 -7.77
N LEU A 385 22.02 -23.83 -6.70
CA LEU A 385 22.26 -23.28 -5.37
C LEU A 385 23.75 -22.96 -5.23
N SER A 386 24.08 -21.81 -4.67
CA SER A 386 25.46 -21.38 -4.43
C SER A 386 25.64 -20.74 -3.05
N CYS A 387 26.83 -20.88 -2.48
CA CYS A 387 27.24 -20.20 -1.25
C CYS A 387 28.76 -19.98 -1.25
N GLU A 388 29.23 -18.88 -0.64
CA GLU A 388 30.66 -18.58 -0.51
C GLU A 388 31.35 -19.29 0.66
N ASP A 389 30.58 -19.91 1.57
CA ASP A 389 31.11 -20.65 2.72
C ASP A 389 31.18 -22.16 2.43
N ASP A 390 32.40 -22.73 2.39
CA ASP A 390 32.63 -24.16 2.22
C ASP A 390 31.91 -25.02 3.28
N ALA A 391 31.62 -24.46 4.47
CA ALA A 391 30.88 -25.15 5.53
C ALA A 391 29.40 -25.38 5.18
N ALA A 392 28.85 -24.66 4.19
CA ALA A 392 27.48 -24.80 3.72
C ALA A 392 27.26 -26.03 2.83
N ALA A 393 28.29 -26.83 2.53
CA ALA A 393 28.20 -27.97 1.62
C ALA A 393 27.06 -28.94 1.96
N GLY A 394 26.87 -29.27 3.26
CA GLY A 394 25.77 -30.14 3.70
C GLY A 394 24.39 -29.50 3.53
N ALA A 395 24.27 -28.19 3.79
CA ALA A 395 23.02 -27.45 3.60
C ALA A 395 22.63 -27.40 2.11
N LEU A 396 23.61 -27.15 1.22
CA LEU A 396 23.36 -27.18 -0.23
C LEU A 396 22.95 -28.58 -0.72
N ASP A 397 23.54 -29.65 -0.16
CA ASP A 397 23.16 -31.03 -0.49
C ASP A 397 21.70 -31.33 -0.07
N GLU A 398 21.31 -30.94 1.15
CA GLU A 398 19.96 -31.16 1.69
C GLU A 398 18.91 -30.34 0.94
N LEU A 399 19.19 -29.07 0.66
CA LEU A 399 18.30 -28.18 -0.08
C LEU A 399 18.16 -28.60 -1.55
N ALA A 400 19.24 -29.01 -2.21
CA ALA A 400 19.18 -29.55 -3.57
C ALA A 400 18.34 -30.83 -3.62
N ALA A 401 18.55 -31.76 -2.68
CA ALA A 401 17.75 -32.97 -2.59
C ALA A 401 16.27 -32.67 -2.30
N MET A 402 15.97 -31.63 -1.50
CA MET A 402 14.60 -31.19 -1.25
C MET A 402 13.91 -30.70 -2.53
N LEU A 403 14.61 -29.91 -3.35
CA LEU A 403 14.10 -29.37 -4.62
C LEU A 403 13.78 -30.46 -5.65
N GLU A 404 14.49 -31.60 -5.62
CA GLU A 404 14.27 -32.73 -6.53
C GLU A 404 13.04 -33.57 -6.20
N ARG A 405 12.38 -33.32 -5.05
CA ARG A 405 11.16 -34.01 -4.64
C ARG A 405 9.91 -33.23 -5.06
N ASP A 406 8.77 -33.92 -5.12
CA ASP A 406 7.49 -33.25 -5.31
C ASP A 406 7.00 -32.65 -3.99
N LEU A 407 7.47 -31.45 -3.68
CA LEU A 407 7.14 -30.70 -2.46
C LEU A 407 5.67 -30.28 -2.35
N ASP A 408 4.86 -30.47 -3.39
CA ASP A 408 3.44 -30.19 -3.34
C ASP A 408 2.61 -31.42 -2.88
N ALA A 409 3.18 -32.62 -3.05
CA ALA A 409 2.58 -33.89 -2.66
C ALA A 409 2.84 -34.30 -1.20
N GLU A 410 3.71 -33.56 -0.50
CA GLU A 410 3.98 -33.68 0.94
C GLU A 410 3.24 -32.61 1.75
#